data_AF-A0A6S6VZ56-F1
#
_entry.id   AF-A0A6S6VZ56-F1
#
_cell.length_a   1.000
_cell.length_b   1.000
_cell.length_c   1.000
_cell.angle_alpha   90.00
_cell.angle_beta   90.00
_cell.angle_gamma   90.00
#
_symmetry.space_group_name_H-M   'P 1'
#
loop_
_entity.id
_entity.type
_entity.pdbx_description
1 polymer ?
#
loop_
_entity_poly.entity_id
_entity_poly.type
_entity_poly.pdbx_seq_one_letter_code
_entity_poly.pdbx_strand_id
1 'polypeptide(L)'
;MAQRKRGLDIFGKRWVNSYLHLSRPEMIPTLSSIVFLRLQGHISRKVAPVVGPGLAAVLTNLRSFYWEFGEVDDESINVESRASFARMLEQTKLEKCSAAEISFTQDSAEDHRVAEPLHIPIGALYDPFSASLRIFSQNLTSLVLDGYVDSTLFWPSSLETSSTPSWPNLRKLKVFFNMAAPSGEWYFDGTPGEIVEQFRDHEDAKTLDPFITAVAKAVQKMPVLEEFLLETELGYGIGYWEVSYYAPGIKADWDENKDDAKKLFEVLDGIVMGRT
;
A
#
# COMPACT_ATOMS: atom_id res chain seq x y z
N MET A 1 -42.65 35.89 7.86
CA MET A 1 -42.33 34.61 7.18
C MET A 1 -40.89 34.69 6.70
N ALA A 2 -39.96 33.99 7.36
CA ALA A 2 -38.56 33.97 6.94
C ALA A 2 -38.38 32.92 5.83
N GLN A 3 -38.07 33.40 4.63
CA GLN A 3 -37.80 32.59 3.46
C GLN A 3 -36.48 31.84 3.72
N ARG A 4 -36.54 30.52 3.97
CA ARG A 4 -35.34 29.68 4.05
C ARG A 4 -34.57 29.81 2.73
N LYS A 5 -33.38 30.41 2.78
CA LYS A 5 -32.42 30.33 1.67
C LYS A 5 -32.24 28.84 1.35
N ARG A 6 -32.61 28.42 0.14
CA ARG A 6 -32.22 27.08 -0.36
C ARG A 6 -30.69 27.06 -0.33
N GLY A 7 -30.13 26.22 0.52
CA GLY A 7 -28.68 26.01 0.56
C GLY A 7 -28.19 25.63 -0.83
N LEU A 8 -27.00 26.11 -1.20
CA LEU A 8 -26.29 25.64 -2.39
C LEU A 8 -26.25 24.11 -2.36
N ASP A 9 -26.77 23.46 -3.41
CA ASP A 9 -26.63 22.02 -3.56
C ASP A 9 -25.16 21.74 -3.86
N ILE A 10 -24.48 21.17 -2.88
CA ILE A 10 -23.06 20.82 -2.98
C ILE A 10 -22.87 19.46 -3.69
N PHE A 11 -23.94 18.83 -4.20
CA PHE A 11 -23.93 17.58 -4.97
C PHE A 11 -23.03 16.50 -4.36
N GLY A 12 -22.02 16.02 -5.09
CA GLY A 12 -21.06 15.02 -4.64
C GLY A 12 -20.16 15.50 -3.52
N LYS A 13 -19.96 16.82 -3.36
CA LYS A 13 -19.12 17.38 -2.29
C LYS A 13 -19.68 17.12 -0.89
N ARG A 14 -20.95 16.72 -0.76
CA ARG A 14 -21.52 16.37 0.55
C ARG A 14 -20.90 15.13 1.19
N TRP A 15 -20.15 14.32 0.43
CA TRP A 15 -19.58 13.06 0.89
C TRP A 15 -18.06 13.04 0.98
N VAL A 16 -17.39 14.17 0.70
CA VAL A 16 -15.93 14.24 0.57
C VAL A 16 -15.19 13.76 1.81
N ASN A 17 -15.80 13.96 2.99
CA ASN A 17 -15.25 13.56 4.29
C ASN A 17 -16.00 12.37 4.90
N SER A 18 -16.55 11.48 4.07
CA SER A 18 -17.33 10.34 4.57
C SER A 18 -17.13 9.08 3.77
N TYR A 19 -17.05 7.96 4.48
CA TYR A 19 -17.00 6.65 3.87
C TYR A 19 -18.37 5.95 3.85
N LEU A 20 -18.56 5.06 2.88
CA LEU A 20 -19.59 4.02 2.92
C LEU A 20 -19.16 2.88 3.84
N HIS A 21 -20.06 2.46 4.72
CA HIS A 21 -19.87 1.31 5.60
C HIS A 21 -20.95 0.26 5.37
N LEU A 22 -20.68 -0.99 5.76
CA LEU A 22 -21.69 -2.04 5.83
C LEU A 22 -22.73 -1.67 6.89
N SER A 23 -23.99 -1.63 6.50
CA SER A 23 -25.10 -1.55 7.44
C SER A 23 -25.43 -2.95 7.93
N ARG A 24 -25.37 -3.18 9.24
CA ARG A 24 -25.70 -4.46 9.89
C ARG A 24 -24.89 -5.66 9.36
N PRO A 25 -23.55 -5.63 9.45
CA PRO A 25 -22.71 -6.74 8.99
C PRO A 25 -23.06 -8.09 9.63
N GLU A 26 -23.61 -8.09 10.85
CA GLU A 26 -24.09 -9.27 11.56
C GLU A 26 -25.26 -10.00 10.87
N MET A 27 -25.96 -9.33 9.95
CA MET A 27 -27.07 -9.93 9.18
C MET A 27 -26.60 -10.61 7.90
N ILE A 28 -25.33 -10.45 7.51
CA ILE A 28 -24.81 -11.05 6.28
C ILE A 28 -24.57 -12.54 6.55
N PRO A 29 -25.23 -13.46 5.82
CA PRO A 29 -25.03 -14.88 6.03
C PRO A 29 -23.61 -15.30 5.63
N THR A 30 -23.10 -16.36 6.27
CA THR A 30 -21.85 -16.99 5.84
C THR A 30 -22.00 -17.60 4.45
N LEU A 31 -21.09 -17.28 3.53
CA LEU A 31 -21.11 -17.72 2.13
C LEU A 31 -19.84 -18.50 1.80
N SER A 32 -19.94 -19.84 1.78
CA SER A 32 -18.82 -20.74 1.46
C SER A 32 -18.62 -20.96 -0.05
N SER A 33 -19.56 -20.52 -0.89
CA SER A 33 -19.47 -20.68 -2.35
C SER A 33 -18.64 -19.59 -3.02
N ILE A 34 -18.36 -18.49 -2.32
CA ILE A 34 -17.60 -17.37 -2.86
C ILE A 34 -16.11 -17.61 -2.61
N VAL A 35 -15.35 -17.65 -3.70
CA VAL A 35 -13.89 -17.88 -3.70
C VAL A 35 -13.09 -16.65 -4.13
N PHE A 36 -13.76 -15.65 -4.71
CA PHE A 36 -13.18 -14.39 -5.14
C PHE A 36 -14.09 -13.22 -4.77
N LEU A 37 -13.51 -12.12 -4.29
CA LEU A 37 -14.21 -10.89 -3.95
C LEU A 37 -13.52 -9.70 -4.64
N ARG A 38 -14.28 -8.95 -5.44
CA ARG A 38 -13.86 -7.66 -6.00
C ARG A 38 -14.63 -6.54 -5.32
N LEU A 39 -13.91 -5.56 -4.76
CA LEU A 39 -14.48 -4.35 -4.17
C LEU A 39 -13.85 -3.13 -4.83
N GLN A 40 -14.67 -2.34 -5.53
CA GLN A 40 -14.25 -1.10 -6.15
C GLN A 40 -14.74 0.08 -5.29
N GLY A 41 -13.87 0.59 -4.43
CA GLY A 41 -14.20 1.57 -3.41
C GLY A 41 -13.74 2.99 -3.69
N HIS A 42 -12.98 3.22 -4.77
CA HIS A 42 -12.46 4.54 -5.16
C HIS A 42 -13.16 5.09 -6.41
N ILE A 43 -14.47 5.27 -6.32
CA ILE A 43 -15.26 5.95 -7.36
C ILE A 43 -15.83 7.26 -6.79
N SER A 44 -17.06 7.64 -7.17
CA SER A 44 -17.70 8.88 -6.71
C SER A 44 -17.97 8.93 -5.20
N ARG A 45 -18.12 7.79 -4.53
CA ARG A 45 -18.29 7.72 -3.08
C ARG A 45 -17.36 6.67 -2.50
N LYS A 46 -16.46 7.12 -1.64
CA LYS A 46 -15.39 6.31 -1.05
C LYS A 46 -15.97 5.25 -0.12
N VAL A 47 -15.56 3.99 -0.28
CA VAL A 47 -15.92 2.88 0.63
C VAL A 47 -14.89 2.80 1.73
N ALA A 48 -15.32 2.61 2.98
CA ALA A 48 -14.38 2.47 4.09
C ALA A 48 -13.53 1.21 3.88
N PRO A 49 -12.20 1.31 3.94
CA PRO A 49 -11.28 0.18 3.93
C PRO A 49 -11.72 -1.04 4.75
N VAL A 50 -12.25 -0.82 5.96
CA VAL A 50 -12.73 -1.88 6.87
C VAL A 50 -13.82 -2.78 6.26
N VAL A 51 -14.54 -2.31 5.23
CA VAL A 51 -15.57 -3.08 4.51
C VAL A 51 -14.97 -4.30 3.80
N GLY A 52 -13.75 -4.21 3.26
CA GLY A 52 -13.11 -5.34 2.57
C GLY A 52 -12.94 -6.54 3.51
N PRO A 53 -12.13 -6.42 4.58
CA PRO A 53 -11.99 -7.46 5.60
C PRO A 53 -13.33 -7.85 6.24
N GLY A 54 -14.21 -6.88 6.53
CA GLY A 54 -15.53 -7.15 7.11
C GLY A 54 -16.44 -8.03 6.25
N LEU A 55 -16.43 -7.84 4.93
CA LEU A 55 -17.09 -8.75 4.00
C LEU A 55 -16.37 -10.11 3.96
N ALA A 56 -15.04 -10.10 3.91
CA ALA A 56 -14.26 -11.32 3.82
C ALA A 56 -14.45 -12.25 5.04
N ALA A 57 -14.77 -11.70 6.21
CA ALA A 57 -15.06 -12.46 7.43
C ALA A 57 -16.25 -13.43 7.29
N VAL A 58 -17.20 -13.15 6.39
CA VAL A 58 -18.33 -14.07 6.13
C VAL A 58 -18.09 -14.99 4.93
N LEU A 59 -16.94 -14.88 4.23
CA LEU A 59 -16.60 -15.65 3.03
C LEU A 59 -15.58 -16.76 3.36
N THR A 60 -16.02 -17.85 3.97
CA THR A 60 -15.15 -18.88 4.57
C THR A 60 -14.27 -19.70 3.60
N ASN A 61 -14.49 -19.55 2.29
CA ASN A 61 -13.67 -20.16 1.24
C ASN A 61 -13.04 -19.13 0.31
N LEU A 62 -12.95 -17.86 0.72
CA LEU A 62 -12.29 -16.82 -0.07
C LEU A 62 -10.82 -17.21 -0.31
N ARG A 63 -10.46 -17.34 -1.59
CA ARG A 63 -9.11 -17.72 -2.04
C ARG A 63 -8.32 -16.55 -2.57
N SER A 64 -9.02 -15.54 -3.09
CA SER A 64 -8.39 -14.34 -3.63
C SER A 64 -9.32 -13.14 -3.58
N PHE A 65 -8.76 -11.94 -3.61
CA PHE A 65 -9.54 -10.72 -3.70
C PHE A 65 -8.80 -9.58 -4.38
N TYR A 66 -9.60 -8.61 -4.85
CA TYR A 66 -9.16 -7.30 -5.32
C TYR A 66 -9.93 -6.25 -4.53
N TRP A 67 -9.24 -5.42 -3.76
CA TRP A 67 -9.83 -4.30 -3.04
C TRP A 67 -9.17 -2.99 -3.45
N GLU A 68 -9.98 -2.05 -3.90
CA GLU A 68 -9.57 -0.69 -4.20
C GLU A 68 -10.28 0.25 -3.23
N PHE A 69 -9.53 1.13 -2.57
CA PHE A 69 -10.03 2.16 -1.67
C PHE A 69 -9.38 3.50 -2.04
N GLY A 70 -10.00 4.60 -1.65
CA GLY A 70 -9.41 5.93 -1.81
C GLY A 70 -9.58 6.74 -0.54
N GLU A 71 -8.64 7.64 -0.27
CA GLU A 71 -8.64 8.50 0.92
C GLU A 71 -9.66 9.63 0.82
N VAL A 72 -10.32 10.02 1.92
CA VAL A 72 -11.19 11.21 2.00
C VAL A 72 -10.37 12.48 2.25
N ASP A 73 -10.95 13.68 2.09
CA ASP A 73 -10.17 14.93 2.21
C ASP A 73 -9.74 15.21 3.67
N ASP A 74 -10.38 14.58 4.66
CA ASP A 74 -10.02 14.70 6.08
C ASP A 74 -9.01 13.61 6.48
N GLU A 75 -7.75 14.03 6.64
CA GLU A 75 -6.61 13.20 7.01
C GLU A 75 -6.86 12.38 8.29
N SER A 76 -7.53 12.96 9.29
CA SER A 76 -7.79 12.28 10.56
C SER A 76 -8.69 11.06 10.39
N ILE A 77 -9.65 11.13 9.45
CA ILE A 77 -10.52 10.02 9.10
C ILE A 77 -9.72 8.94 8.36
N ASN A 78 -8.76 9.31 7.50
CA ASN A 78 -7.91 8.36 6.80
C ASN A 78 -7.03 7.57 7.76
N VAL A 79 -6.42 8.24 8.74
CA VAL A 79 -5.61 7.60 9.80
C VAL A 79 -6.43 6.57 10.57
N GLU A 80 -7.61 6.97 11.06
CA GLU A 80 -8.52 6.08 11.80
C GLU A 80 -8.97 4.90 10.92
N SER A 81 -9.19 5.16 9.63
CA SER A 81 -9.63 4.16 8.65
C SER A 81 -8.55 3.11 8.39
N ARG A 82 -7.28 3.53 8.23
CA ARG A 82 -6.11 2.64 8.09
C ARG A 82 -5.93 1.76 9.33
N ALA A 83 -6.01 2.35 10.52
CA ALA A 83 -5.91 1.60 11.77
C ALA A 83 -7.08 0.61 11.94
N SER A 84 -8.30 1.00 11.56
CA SER A 84 -9.47 0.13 11.59
C SER A 84 -9.37 -1.03 10.60
N PHE A 85 -8.83 -0.78 9.40
CA PHE A 85 -8.53 -1.82 8.42
C PHE A 85 -7.54 -2.84 8.99
N ALA A 86 -6.41 -2.38 9.53
CA ALA A 86 -5.36 -3.23 10.09
C ALA A 86 -5.94 -4.20 11.14
N ARG A 87 -6.67 -3.64 12.12
CA ARG A 87 -7.31 -4.42 13.18
C ARG A 87 -8.31 -5.44 12.63
N MET A 88 -9.14 -5.05 11.66
CA MET A 88 -10.14 -5.96 11.10
C MET A 88 -9.49 -7.07 10.26
N LEU A 89 -8.44 -6.75 9.50
CA LEU A 89 -7.70 -7.74 8.71
C LEU A 89 -7.11 -8.83 9.60
N GLU A 90 -6.48 -8.46 10.72
CA GLU A 90 -5.95 -9.41 11.71
C GLU A 90 -7.04 -10.30 12.33
N GLN A 91 -8.21 -9.73 12.62
CA GLN A 91 -9.34 -10.46 13.19
C GLN A 91 -10.00 -11.42 12.20
N THR A 92 -10.01 -11.07 10.92
CA THR A 92 -10.73 -11.79 9.87
C THR A 92 -10.12 -13.18 9.58
N LYS A 93 -8.81 -13.36 9.78
CA LYS A 93 -8.07 -14.62 9.58
C LYS A 93 -8.41 -15.32 8.25
N LEU A 94 -7.84 -14.80 7.16
CA LEU A 94 -8.06 -15.31 5.80
C LEU A 94 -7.17 -16.51 5.47
N GLU A 95 -7.31 -17.61 6.21
CA GLU A 95 -6.41 -18.78 6.15
C GLU A 95 -6.36 -19.49 4.78
N LYS A 96 -7.44 -19.42 4.00
CA LYS A 96 -7.50 -20.03 2.65
C LYS A 96 -7.16 -19.05 1.54
N CYS A 97 -6.92 -17.79 1.87
CA CYS A 97 -6.55 -16.80 0.89
C CYS A 97 -5.11 -17.05 0.45
N SER A 98 -4.92 -17.05 -0.86
CA SER A 98 -3.64 -17.29 -1.53
C SER A 98 -3.19 -16.09 -2.35
N ALA A 99 -4.10 -15.23 -2.80
CA ALA A 99 -3.74 -14.06 -3.59
C ALA A 99 -4.52 -12.82 -3.13
N ALA A 100 -3.83 -11.70 -2.98
CA ALA A 100 -4.42 -10.43 -2.60
C ALA A 100 -3.92 -9.31 -3.51
N GLU A 101 -4.85 -8.48 -3.97
CA GLU A 101 -4.56 -7.19 -4.59
C GLU A 101 -5.29 -6.10 -3.80
N ILE A 102 -4.51 -5.14 -3.31
CA ILE A 102 -5.00 -4.07 -2.45
C ILE A 102 -4.42 -2.77 -2.97
N SER A 103 -5.26 -1.85 -3.42
CA SER A 103 -4.86 -0.49 -3.78
C SER A 103 -5.56 0.51 -2.88
N PHE A 104 -4.75 1.39 -2.28
CA PHE A 104 -5.20 2.60 -1.62
C PHE A 104 -4.81 3.76 -2.51
N THR A 105 -5.74 4.19 -3.35
CA THR A 105 -5.51 5.34 -4.22
C THR A 105 -5.34 6.60 -3.39
N GLN A 106 -4.30 7.33 -3.72
CA GLN A 106 -3.84 8.53 -3.06
C GLN A 106 -3.75 9.64 -4.07
N ASP A 107 -3.98 10.87 -3.61
CA ASP A 107 -3.66 12.03 -4.41
C ASP A 107 -2.14 12.23 -4.34
N SER A 108 -1.50 12.39 -5.51
CA SER A 108 -0.09 12.72 -5.58
C SER A 108 0.13 14.09 -4.94
N ALA A 109 1.18 14.22 -4.15
CA ALA A 109 1.57 15.48 -3.55
C ALA A 109 1.86 16.54 -4.64
N GLU A 110 1.18 17.68 -4.58
CA GLU A 110 1.39 18.76 -5.54
C GLU A 110 2.66 19.57 -5.24
N ASP A 111 3.11 19.59 -3.98
CA ASP A 111 4.30 20.34 -3.52
C ASP A 111 5.12 19.51 -2.53
N HIS A 112 6.17 18.86 -3.04
CA HIS A 112 7.06 18.01 -2.25
C HIS A 112 7.93 18.78 -1.22
N ARG A 113 7.84 20.11 -1.16
CA ARG A 113 8.48 20.92 -0.10
C ARG A 113 7.68 20.90 1.19
N VAL A 114 6.40 20.57 1.12
CA VAL A 114 5.53 20.44 2.27
C VAL A 114 5.70 19.03 2.86
N ALA A 115 5.69 18.91 4.18
CA ALA A 115 5.68 17.60 4.82
C ALA A 115 4.33 16.92 4.52
N GLU A 116 4.35 15.64 4.19
CA GLU A 116 3.11 14.88 4.01
C GLU A 116 2.39 14.73 5.36
N PRO A 117 1.05 14.66 5.35
CA PRO A 117 0.28 14.32 6.53
C PRO A 117 0.72 13.01 7.18
N LEU A 118 0.48 12.90 8.48
CA LEU A 118 0.67 11.64 9.19
C LEU A 118 -0.43 10.66 8.79
N HIS A 119 -0.06 9.45 8.34
CA HIS A 119 -0.97 8.34 8.07
C HIS A 119 -0.94 7.26 9.18
N ILE A 120 -0.31 7.58 10.31
CA ILE A 120 -0.22 6.74 11.51
C ILE A 120 -1.01 7.36 12.69
N PRO A 121 -1.64 6.54 13.55
CA PRO A 121 -2.32 7.04 14.74
C PRO A 121 -1.39 7.78 15.68
N ILE A 122 -1.90 8.81 16.37
CA ILE A 122 -1.14 9.56 17.37
C ILE A 122 -0.64 8.59 18.46
N GLY A 123 0.67 8.61 18.72
CA GLY A 123 1.32 7.74 19.70
C GLY A 123 1.66 6.34 19.20
N ALA A 124 1.34 6.00 17.94
CA ALA A 124 1.84 4.78 17.31
C ALA A 124 3.36 4.85 17.17
N LEU A 125 4.03 3.74 17.49
CA LEU A 125 5.49 3.61 17.44
C LEU A 125 6.01 3.06 16.11
N TYR A 126 5.09 2.59 15.27
CA TYR A 126 5.30 2.04 13.93
C TYR A 126 3.96 2.05 13.19
N ASP A 127 3.94 1.85 11.87
CA ASP A 127 2.69 1.79 11.10
C ASP A 127 1.92 0.47 11.34
N PRO A 128 0.74 0.49 12.00
CA PRO A 128 -0.05 -0.72 12.23
C PRO A 128 -0.58 -1.33 10.92
N PHE A 129 -0.81 -0.50 9.90
CA PHE A 129 -1.29 -0.95 8.61
C PHE A 129 -0.25 -1.84 7.92
N SER A 130 0.97 -1.33 7.74
CA SER A 130 2.10 -2.09 7.18
C SER A 130 2.38 -3.37 7.97
N ALA A 131 2.42 -3.30 9.31
CA ALA A 131 2.63 -4.46 10.17
C ALA A 131 1.54 -5.54 10.01
N SER A 132 0.26 -5.15 9.93
CA SER A 132 -0.85 -6.10 9.73
C SER A 132 -0.77 -6.81 8.38
N LEU A 133 -0.39 -6.09 7.32
CA LEU A 133 -0.18 -6.64 5.98
C LEU A 133 1.03 -7.58 5.93
N ARG A 134 2.11 -7.30 6.67
CA ARG A 134 3.22 -8.23 6.84
C ARG A 134 2.77 -9.56 7.45
N ILE A 135 1.90 -9.53 8.45
CA ILE A 135 1.38 -10.76 9.08
C ILE A 135 0.48 -11.51 8.10
N PHE A 136 -0.45 -10.81 7.46
CA PHE A 136 -1.38 -11.40 6.50
C PHE A 136 -0.66 -12.03 5.29
N SER A 137 0.35 -11.35 4.74
CA SER A 137 1.04 -11.76 3.52
C SER A 137 1.85 -13.05 3.64
N GLN A 138 2.21 -13.47 4.85
CA GLN A 138 2.99 -14.70 5.09
C GLN A 138 2.28 -15.98 4.63
N ASN A 139 0.95 -15.94 4.48
CA ASN A 139 0.15 -17.08 3.97
C ASN A 139 -0.11 -17.02 2.46
N LEU A 140 0.31 -15.95 1.78
CA LEU A 140 -0.01 -15.73 0.37
C LEU A 140 1.01 -16.36 -0.58
N THR A 141 0.55 -16.65 -1.78
CA THR A 141 1.38 -16.94 -2.96
C THR A 141 1.55 -15.72 -3.85
N SER A 142 0.63 -14.75 -3.80
CA SER A 142 0.68 -13.51 -4.57
C SER A 142 0.19 -12.32 -3.74
N LEU A 143 0.96 -11.24 -3.72
CA LEU A 143 0.54 -9.96 -3.17
C LEU A 143 0.86 -8.85 -4.17
N VAL A 144 -0.16 -8.04 -4.47
CA VAL A 144 -0.02 -6.73 -5.13
C VAL A 144 -0.56 -5.69 -4.16
N LEU A 145 0.26 -4.72 -3.81
CA LEU A 145 -0.07 -3.67 -2.85
C LEU A 145 0.26 -2.31 -3.46
N ASP A 146 -0.64 -1.36 -3.29
CA ASP A 146 -0.46 0.03 -3.65
C ASP A 146 -0.90 0.92 -2.47
N GLY A 147 0.00 1.79 -1.99
CA GLY A 147 -0.29 2.80 -0.98
C GLY A 147 0.87 3.17 -0.03
N TYR A 148 0.54 3.90 1.06
CA TYR A 148 1.48 4.34 2.09
C TYR A 148 1.92 3.15 2.92
N VAL A 149 3.20 2.81 2.87
CA VAL A 149 3.79 1.69 3.61
C VAL A 149 5.16 2.06 4.15
N ASP A 150 5.57 1.45 5.26
CA ASP A 150 6.91 1.60 5.82
C ASP A 150 7.67 0.28 5.92
N SER A 151 8.88 0.33 6.52
CA SER A 151 9.72 -0.84 6.73
C SER A 151 9.02 -1.99 7.47
N THR A 152 7.99 -1.69 8.26
CA THR A 152 7.22 -2.70 8.99
C THR A 152 6.34 -3.55 8.09
N LEU A 153 6.18 -3.21 6.81
CA LEU A 153 5.61 -4.12 5.82
C LEU A 153 6.48 -5.35 5.61
N PHE A 154 7.80 -5.22 5.79
CA PHE A 154 8.77 -6.27 5.46
C PHE A 154 9.49 -6.83 6.69
N TRP A 155 9.71 -6.04 7.74
CA TRP A 155 10.41 -6.51 8.93
C TRP A 155 9.83 -5.92 10.21
N PRO A 156 9.68 -6.68 11.31
CA PRO A 156 9.20 -6.13 12.57
C PRO A 156 10.03 -4.94 13.05
N SER A 157 9.32 -3.93 13.58
CA SER A 157 9.97 -2.83 14.30
C SER A 157 10.70 -3.38 15.53
N SER A 158 11.79 -2.72 15.95
CA SER A 158 12.46 -3.05 17.22
C SER A 158 11.56 -2.87 18.45
N LEU A 159 10.46 -2.12 18.29
CA LEU A 159 9.45 -1.87 19.31
C LEU A 159 8.30 -2.89 19.27
N GLU A 160 8.36 -3.86 18.35
CA GLU A 160 7.38 -4.92 18.20
C GLU A 160 7.88 -6.24 18.82
N THR A 161 6.98 -7.01 19.46
CA THR A 161 7.30 -8.32 20.06
C THR A 161 7.06 -9.50 19.12
N SER A 162 7.18 -9.29 17.81
CA SER A 162 6.86 -10.30 16.81
C SER A 162 8.04 -11.20 16.48
N SER A 163 7.74 -12.46 16.13
CA SER A 163 8.74 -13.39 15.62
C SER A 163 9.27 -12.94 14.27
N THR A 164 10.43 -13.46 13.88
CA THR A 164 10.97 -13.29 12.53
C THR A 164 9.94 -13.76 11.48
N PRO A 165 9.57 -12.91 10.51
CA PRO A 165 8.58 -13.26 9.50
C PRO A 165 9.15 -14.28 8.49
N SER A 166 8.26 -15.04 7.85
CA SER A 166 8.61 -15.98 6.79
C SER A 166 7.50 -16.11 5.76
N TRP A 167 7.85 -16.13 4.47
CA TRP A 167 6.91 -16.22 3.35
C TRP A 167 7.20 -17.49 2.53
N PRO A 168 6.90 -18.67 3.07
CA PRO A 168 7.33 -19.94 2.48
C PRO A 168 6.75 -20.21 1.09
N ASN A 169 5.62 -19.58 0.75
CA ASN A 169 4.87 -19.85 -0.47
C ASN A 169 4.75 -18.63 -1.41
N LEU A 170 5.28 -17.47 -1.04
CA LEU A 170 5.12 -16.23 -1.81
C LEU A 170 5.96 -16.29 -3.09
N ARG A 171 5.27 -16.22 -4.23
CA ARG A 171 5.83 -16.31 -5.59
C ARG A 171 5.86 -14.95 -6.26
N LYS A 172 4.83 -14.13 -6.05
CA LYS A 172 4.70 -12.80 -6.65
C LYS A 172 4.51 -11.76 -5.55
N LEU A 173 5.34 -10.73 -5.57
CA LEU A 173 5.25 -9.58 -4.68
C LEU A 173 5.44 -8.30 -5.48
N LYS A 174 4.39 -7.49 -5.61
CA LYS A 174 4.45 -6.14 -6.17
C LYS A 174 4.02 -5.13 -5.12
N VAL A 175 4.85 -4.12 -4.88
CA VAL A 175 4.58 -3.05 -3.92
C VAL A 175 4.81 -1.72 -4.62
N PHE A 176 3.73 -1.03 -4.92
CA PHE A 176 3.70 0.34 -5.40
C PHE A 176 3.56 1.24 -4.17
N PHE A 177 4.68 1.73 -3.65
CA PHE A 177 4.67 2.51 -2.41
C PHE A 177 4.60 4.01 -2.73
N ASN A 178 3.99 4.77 -1.83
CA ASN A 178 4.05 6.23 -1.95
C ASN A 178 5.46 6.75 -1.67
N MET A 179 5.83 7.85 -2.32
CA MET A 179 7.12 8.50 -2.16
C MET A 179 7.34 9.06 -0.74
N ALA A 180 6.27 9.24 0.04
CA ALA A 180 6.33 9.46 1.48
C ALA A 180 5.97 8.21 2.28
N ALA A 181 6.61 8.06 3.43
CA ALA A 181 6.28 7.06 4.44
C ALA A 181 5.00 7.44 5.19
N PRO A 182 4.29 6.48 5.80
CA PRO A 182 3.17 6.74 6.71
C PRO A 182 3.45 7.72 7.85
N SER A 183 4.72 7.95 8.19
CA SER A 183 5.15 8.95 9.17
C SER A 183 5.20 10.38 8.64
N GLY A 184 4.84 10.63 7.37
CA GLY A 184 4.92 11.92 6.70
C GLY A 184 6.33 12.31 6.23
N GLU A 185 7.33 11.47 6.52
CA GLU A 185 8.71 11.65 6.08
C GLU A 185 8.88 11.13 4.65
N TRP A 186 9.69 11.80 3.85
CA TRP A 186 9.92 11.43 2.46
C TRP A 186 11.01 10.36 2.33
N TYR A 187 10.84 9.43 1.38
CA TYR A 187 11.91 8.47 1.01
C TYR A 187 13.00 9.12 0.15
N PHE A 188 12.70 10.26 -0.44
CA PHE A 188 13.57 10.98 -1.34
C PHE A 188 13.70 12.44 -0.90
N ASP A 189 14.83 13.05 -1.21
CA ASP A 189 15.17 14.44 -1.01
C ASP A 189 15.26 15.19 -2.33
N GLY A 190 15.03 16.51 -2.28
CA GLY A 190 15.22 17.39 -3.42
C GLY A 190 16.68 17.76 -3.63
N THR A 191 17.02 18.17 -4.86
CA THR A 191 18.38 18.63 -5.19
C THR A 191 18.78 19.86 -4.35
N PRO A 192 19.89 19.80 -3.57
CA PRO A 192 20.33 20.94 -2.78
C PRO A 192 20.65 22.17 -3.65
N GLY A 193 19.94 23.27 -3.43
CA GLY A 193 20.21 24.57 -4.08
C GLY A 193 19.27 24.96 -5.22
N GLU A 194 18.36 24.08 -5.65
CA GLU A 194 17.31 24.41 -6.61
C GLU A 194 16.03 24.84 -5.86
N ILE A 195 15.43 25.97 -6.25
CA ILE A 195 14.39 26.66 -5.45
C ILE A 195 13.01 26.61 -6.13
N VAL A 196 12.96 26.30 -7.42
CA VAL A 196 11.81 26.65 -8.27
C VAL A 196 10.75 25.55 -8.26
N GLU A 197 11.15 24.28 -8.34
CA GLU A 197 10.27 23.09 -8.29
C GLU A 197 11.08 21.95 -7.65
N GLN A 198 11.05 21.81 -6.32
CA GLN A 198 11.83 20.77 -5.62
C GLN A 198 11.07 19.45 -5.65
N PHE A 199 11.07 18.78 -6.80
CA PHE A 199 10.77 17.35 -6.79
C PHE A 199 11.88 16.60 -6.04
N ARG A 200 11.48 15.56 -5.31
CA ARG A 200 12.37 14.75 -4.48
C ARG A 200 12.79 13.54 -5.29
N ASP A 201 13.99 13.59 -5.85
CA ASP A 201 14.52 12.59 -6.79
C ASP A 201 15.86 11.97 -6.33
N HIS A 202 16.40 12.46 -5.22
CA HIS A 202 17.59 11.91 -4.58
C HIS A 202 17.20 11.03 -3.40
N GLU A 203 17.89 9.93 -3.16
CA GLU A 203 17.54 9.02 -2.07
C GLU A 203 17.84 9.68 -0.70
N ASP A 204 16.89 9.70 0.24
CA ASP A 204 17.18 10.04 1.63
C ASP A 204 17.56 8.76 2.38
N ALA A 205 18.86 8.59 2.61
CA ALA A 205 19.42 7.43 3.31
C ALA A 205 18.78 7.19 4.69
N LYS A 206 18.25 8.22 5.37
CA LYS A 206 17.64 8.06 6.70
C LYS A 206 16.33 7.28 6.66
N THR A 207 15.55 7.44 5.60
CA THR A 207 14.21 6.86 5.47
C THR A 207 14.22 5.67 4.51
N LEU A 208 14.97 5.77 3.40
CA LEU A 208 15.05 4.73 2.39
C LEU A 208 15.94 3.55 2.83
N ASP A 209 17.11 3.77 3.43
CA ASP A 209 17.99 2.64 3.83
C ASP A 209 17.31 1.66 4.78
N PRO A 210 16.57 2.09 5.84
CA PRO A 210 15.82 1.16 6.68
C PRO A 210 14.75 0.39 5.92
N PHE A 211 14.07 1.04 4.96
CA PHE A 211 13.06 0.42 4.12
C PHE A 211 13.66 -0.67 3.23
N ILE A 212 14.74 -0.36 2.49
CA ILE A 212 15.45 -1.30 1.62
C ILE A 212 16.12 -2.42 2.43
N THR A 213 16.66 -2.10 3.61
CA THR A 213 17.21 -3.12 4.52
C THR A 213 16.13 -4.10 4.96
N ALA A 214 14.91 -3.63 5.26
CA ALA A 214 13.79 -4.49 5.61
C ALA A 214 13.35 -5.38 4.44
N VAL A 215 13.30 -4.81 3.23
CA VAL A 215 13.03 -5.56 1.98
C VAL A 215 14.05 -6.67 1.79
N ALA A 216 15.35 -6.36 1.86
CA ALA A 216 16.42 -7.34 1.67
C ALA A 216 16.32 -8.51 2.66
N LYS A 217 16.04 -8.21 3.95
CA LYS A 217 15.80 -9.24 4.96
C LYS A 217 14.57 -10.09 4.67
N ALA A 218 13.49 -9.49 4.18
CA ALA A 218 12.26 -10.19 3.86
C ALA A 218 12.42 -11.11 2.64
N VAL A 219 13.08 -10.64 1.58
CA VAL A 219 13.35 -11.43 0.36
C VAL A 219 14.17 -12.69 0.68
N GLN A 220 15.12 -12.61 1.61
CA GLN A 220 15.84 -13.80 2.10
C GLN A 220 14.94 -14.85 2.77
N LYS A 221 13.70 -14.49 3.12
CA LYS A 221 12.67 -15.36 3.70
C LYS A 221 11.56 -15.73 2.70
N MET A 222 11.80 -15.53 1.40
CA MET A 222 10.89 -15.87 0.29
C MET A 222 11.55 -16.90 -0.65
N PRO A 223 11.67 -18.18 -0.25
CA PRO A 223 12.49 -19.18 -0.97
C PRO A 223 11.96 -19.55 -2.36
N VAL A 224 10.71 -19.21 -2.67
CA VAL A 224 10.03 -19.55 -3.93
C VAL A 224 9.62 -18.30 -4.72
N LEU A 225 10.24 -17.15 -4.43
CA LEU A 225 9.96 -15.89 -5.11
C LEU A 225 10.32 -15.98 -6.59
N GLU A 226 9.34 -15.73 -7.45
CA GLU A 226 9.46 -15.76 -8.90
C GLU A 226 9.46 -14.35 -9.49
N GLU A 227 8.76 -13.42 -8.84
CA GLU A 227 8.60 -12.04 -9.28
C GLU A 227 8.55 -11.10 -8.07
N PHE A 228 9.38 -10.06 -8.11
CA PHE A 228 9.42 -8.97 -7.15
C PHE A 228 9.46 -7.63 -7.87
N LEU A 229 8.64 -6.68 -7.42
CA LEU A 229 8.64 -5.30 -7.86
C LEU A 229 8.39 -4.41 -6.65
N LEU A 230 9.27 -3.44 -6.45
CA LEU A 230 9.10 -2.32 -5.53
C LEU A 230 9.25 -1.04 -6.34
N GLU A 231 8.20 -0.25 -6.42
CA GLU A 231 8.13 0.89 -7.33
C GLU A 231 7.46 2.10 -6.67
N THR A 232 7.91 3.30 -7.01
CA THR A 232 7.22 4.54 -6.67
C THR A 232 7.38 5.58 -7.79
N GLU A 233 6.36 6.41 -7.99
CA GLU A 233 6.41 7.53 -8.93
C GLU A 233 7.14 8.72 -8.28
N LEU A 234 8.15 9.29 -8.96
CA LEU A 234 8.94 10.41 -8.45
C LEU A 234 8.34 11.79 -8.76
N GLY A 235 7.19 11.83 -9.42
CA GLY A 235 6.47 13.04 -9.81
C GLY A 235 6.26 13.16 -11.33
N TYR A 236 5.32 14.04 -11.71
CA TYR A 236 4.86 14.21 -13.09
C TYR A 236 6.01 14.41 -14.09
N GLY A 237 6.25 13.39 -14.90
CA GLY A 237 7.23 13.41 -15.99
C GLY A 237 8.68 13.14 -15.58
N ILE A 238 8.96 12.88 -14.30
CA ILE A 238 10.31 12.51 -13.81
C ILE A 238 10.57 11.02 -14.04
N GLY A 239 9.55 10.18 -13.85
CA GLY A 239 9.65 8.74 -14.01
C GLY A 239 9.42 7.99 -12.70
N TYR A 240 10.01 6.80 -12.62
CA TYR A 240 9.80 5.88 -11.51
C TYR A 240 11.13 5.50 -10.87
N TRP A 241 11.10 5.33 -9.55
CA TRP A 241 12.14 4.59 -8.85
C TRP A 241 11.70 3.14 -8.72
N GLU A 242 12.54 2.20 -9.14
CA GLU A 242 12.20 0.78 -9.23
C GLU A 242 13.31 -0.14 -8.70
N VAL A 243 12.91 -1.17 -7.98
CA VAL A 243 13.73 -2.36 -7.74
C VAL A 243 12.91 -3.58 -8.14
N SER A 244 13.41 -4.35 -9.10
CA SER A 244 12.70 -5.54 -9.58
C SER A 244 13.59 -6.77 -9.71
N TYR A 245 12.95 -7.93 -9.62
CA TYR A 245 13.57 -9.23 -9.80
C TYR A 245 12.59 -10.19 -10.46
N TYR A 246 13.13 -11.00 -11.39
CA TYR A 246 12.42 -12.09 -12.04
C TYR A 246 13.29 -13.35 -11.99
N ALA A 247 12.70 -14.47 -11.60
CA ALA A 247 13.40 -15.75 -11.59
C ALA A 247 13.79 -16.18 -13.02
N PRO A 248 14.87 -16.96 -13.18
CA PRO A 248 15.33 -17.40 -14.49
C PRO A 248 14.22 -18.07 -15.32
N GLY A 249 13.96 -17.54 -16.52
CA GLY A 249 12.93 -18.04 -17.44
C GLY A 249 11.55 -17.43 -17.25
N ILE A 250 11.33 -16.59 -16.23
CA ILE A 250 10.13 -15.77 -16.08
C ILE A 250 10.32 -14.48 -16.88
N LYS A 251 9.31 -14.11 -17.69
CA LYS A 251 9.30 -12.83 -18.40
C LYS A 251 8.72 -11.74 -17.51
N ALA A 252 9.24 -10.53 -17.63
CA ALA A 252 8.61 -9.35 -17.03
C ALA A 252 7.25 -9.10 -17.68
N ASP A 253 6.25 -8.79 -16.85
CA ASP A 253 4.89 -8.44 -17.32
C ASP A 253 4.89 -7.16 -18.19
N TRP A 254 5.95 -6.32 -18.10
CA TRP A 254 6.05 -4.98 -18.72
C TRP A 254 7.01 -4.88 -19.91
N ASP A 255 7.47 -6.01 -20.46
CA ASP A 255 8.45 -6.08 -21.56
C ASP A 255 7.83 -5.71 -22.94
N GLU A 256 7.21 -4.53 -23.05
CA GLU A 256 6.69 -3.99 -24.32
C GLU A 256 7.69 -3.10 -25.08
N ASN A 257 8.77 -2.62 -24.44
CA ASN A 257 9.81 -1.81 -25.11
C ASN A 257 11.21 -2.40 -24.96
N LYS A 258 11.69 -3.05 -26.03
CA LYS A 258 13.03 -3.65 -26.14
C LYS A 258 14.19 -2.63 -26.10
N ASP A 259 13.91 -1.33 -26.11
CA ASP A 259 14.92 -0.27 -26.24
C ASP A 259 15.32 0.41 -24.91
N ASP A 260 14.59 0.18 -23.81
CA ASP A 260 14.90 0.78 -22.50
C ASP A 260 15.81 -0.08 -21.60
N ALA A 261 16.23 -1.26 -22.09
CA ALA A 261 17.02 -2.25 -21.35
C ALA A 261 18.51 -1.88 -21.13
N LYS A 262 18.83 -0.59 -20.93
CA LYS A 262 20.16 -0.12 -20.53
C LYS A 262 20.05 0.96 -19.46
N LYS A 263 19.84 0.57 -18.20
CA LYS A 263 20.02 1.48 -17.06
C LYS A 263 20.84 0.82 -15.95
N LEU A 264 21.65 1.67 -15.31
CA LEU A 264 22.87 1.38 -14.56
C LEU A 264 22.67 0.39 -13.40
N PHE A 265 23.53 -0.61 -13.35
CA PHE A 265 23.53 -1.68 -12.35
C PHE A 265 24.59 -1.41 -11.28
N GLU A 266 24.18 -1.11 -10.05
CA GLU A 266 25.03 -1.34 -8.88
C GLU A 266 24.51 -2.57 -8.14
N VAL A 267 25.35 -3.61 -8.11
CA VAL A 267 25.05 -4.91 -7.52
C VAL A 267 25.30 -4.83 -6.02
N LEU A 268 24.23 -4.82 -5.23
CA LEU A 268 24.29 -5.20 -3.82
C LEU A 268 23.57 -6.55 -3.65
N ASP A 269 24.34 -7.60 -3.40
CA ASP A 269 23.89 -8.93 -2.96
C ASP A 269 22.66 -9.50 -3.70
N GLY A 270 22.67 -9.43 -5.03
CA GLY A 270 21.69 -10.12 -5.88
C GLY A 270 20.34 -9.42 -6.04
N ILE A 271 20.20 -8.17 -5.57
CA ILE A 271 19.06 -7.30 -5.86
C ILE A 271 19.48 -6.30 -6.95
N VAL A 272 18.70 -6.24 -8.03
CA VAL A 272 18.93 -5.31 -9.14
C VAL A 272 18.23 -4.00 -8.83
N MET A 273 18.99 -2.94 -8.55
CA MET A 273 18.48 -1.57 -8.41
C MET A 273 18.64 -0.85 -9.75
N GLY A 274 17.59 -0.19 -10.22
CA GLY A 274 17.60 0.55 -11.48
C GLY A 274 16.69 1.78 -11.44
N ARG A 275 17.11 2.87 -12.06
CA ARG A 275 16.26 4.05 -12.29
C ARG A 275 15.70 3.96 -13.71
N THR A 276 14.43 4.26 -13.94
CA THR A 276 13.82 4.39 -15.27
C THR A 276 13.35 5.81 -15.53
#